data_AF-A0A6G3ZFK9-F1
#
_entry.id   AF-A0A6G3ZFK9-F1
#
_cell.length_a   1.000
_cell.length_b   1.000
_cell.length_c   1.000
_cell.angle_alpha   90.00
_cell.angle_beta   90.00
_cell.angle_gamma   90.00
#
_symmetry.space_group_name_H-M   'P 1'
#
loop_
_entity.id
_entity.type
_entity.pdbx_description
1 polymer ?
#
loop_
_entity_poly.entity_id
_entity_poly.type
_entity_poly.pdbx_seq_one_letter_code
_entity_poly.pdbx_strand_id
1 'polypeptide(L)'
;MVGFVGGGVALALLLREVLNYPIVSEAVYWVGILGFLAVWLGSSQTLFDERDRALERRASQLTLTILAPILVVSASVTRLLPKVSDYAVPAEIVHALYGLVAVYVVFGVAYVVVRSHS
;
A
#
# COMPACT_ATOMS: atom_id res chain seq x y z
N MET A 1 -15.21 0.08 -3.24
CA MET A 1 -13.97 -0.50 -2.65
C MET A 1 -13.19 0.49 -1.81
N VAL A 2 -12.79 1.66 -2.34
CA VAL A 2 -11.96 2.65 -1.63
C VAL A 2 -12.53 3.07 -0.28
N GLY A 3 -13.85 3.27 -0.18
CA GLY A 3 -14.50 3.60 1.10
C GLY A 3 -14.46 2.49 2.15
N PHE A 4 -14.43 1.22 1.75
CA PHE A 4 -14.38 0.09 2.68
C PHE A 4 -12.96 -0.09 3.24
N VAL A 5 -11.95 -0.01 2.37
CA VAL A 5 -10.53 -0.07 2.77
C VAL A 5 -10.16 1.18 3.57
N GLY A 6 -10.49 2.37 3.07
CA GLY A 6 -10.20 3.64 3.75
C GLY A 6 -10.94 3.78 5.08
N GLY A 7 -12.23 3.44 5.13
CA GLY A 7 -13.03 3.44 6.35
C GLY A 7 -12.55 2.41 7.37
N GLY A 8 -12.21 1.19 6.93
CA GLY A 8 -11.66 0.15 7.80
C GLY A 8 -10.31 0.53 8.40
N VAL A 9 -9.40 1.11 7.60
CA VAL A 9 -8.10 1.61 8.10
C VAL A 9 -8.29 2.75 9.10
N ALA A 10 -9.14 3.73 8.78
CA ALA A 10 -9.40 4.86 9.68
C ALA A 10 -9.99 4.40 11.02
N LEU A 11 -10.94 3.46 11.00
CA LEU A 11 -11.54 2.90 12.20
C LEU A 11 -10.52 2.09 13.03
N ALA A 12 -9.68 1.28 12.37
CA ALA A 12 -8.63 0.53 13.05
C ALA A 12 -7.63 1.47 13.74
N LEU A 13 -7.21 2.56 13.08
CA LEU A 13 -6.32 3.56 13.65
C LEU A 13 -6.98 4.29 14.84
N LEU A 14 -8.25 4.66 14.73
CA LEU A 14 -9.00 5.28 15.83
C LEU A 14 -9.04 4.36 17.06
N LEU A 15 -9.37 3.07 16.86
CA LEU A 15 -9.44 2.08 17.93
C LEU A 15 -8.10 1.90 18.64
N ARG A 16 -7.00 1.89 17.89
CA ARG A 16 -5.65 1.66 18.45
C ARG A 16 -5.09 2.90 19.12
N GLU A 17 -5.05 4.03 18.40
CA GLU A 17 -4.28 5.20 18.81
C GLU A 17 -5.07 6.14 19.74
N VAL A 18 -6.39 6.19 19.61
CA VAL A 18 -7.24 7.11 20.39
C VAL A 18 -7.95 6.39 21.52
N LEU A 19 -8.48 5.20 21.25
CA LEU A 19 -9.31 4.45 22.20
C LEU A 19 -8.54 3.37 22.97
N ASN A 20 -7.26 3.14 22.66
CA ASN A 20 -6.38 2.17 23.34
C ASN A 20 -6.90 0.72 23.35
N TYR A 21 -7.57 0.28 22.28
CA TYR A 21 -8.02 -1.10 22.08
C TYR A 21 -7.22 -1.81 20.97
N PRO A 22 -5.94 -2.18 21.20
CA PRO A 22 -5.08 -2.73 20.15
C PRO A 22 -5.57 -4.07 19.59
N ILE A 23 -6.09 -4.96 20.45
CA ILE A 23 -6.58 -6.28 20.01
C ILE A 23 -7.86 -6.14 19.18
N VAL A 24 -8.78 -5.26 19.59
CA VAL A 24 -10.03 -5.01 18.87
C VAL A 24 -9.74 -4.32 17.54
N SER A 25 -8.80 -3.38 17.51
CA SER A 25 -8.31 -2.74 16.28
C SER A 25 -7.81 -3.79 15.28
N GLU A 26 -6.97 -4.72 15.73
CA GLU A 26 -6.43 -5.78 14.86
C GLU A 26 -7.53 -6.71 14.34
N ALA A 27 -8.48 -7.12 15.19
CA ALA A 27 -9.62 -7.93 14.78
C ALA A 27 -10.48 -7.22 13.72
N VAL A 28 -10.75 -5.92 13.90
CA VAL A 28 -11.50 -5.10 12.93
C VAL A 28 -10.75 -4.97 11.61
N TYR A 29 -9.42 -4.79 11.66
CA TYR A 29 -8.58 -4.73 10.47
C TYR A 29 -8.65 -6.03 9.66
N TRP A 30 -8.50 -7.19 10.31
CA TRP A 30 -8.61 -8.50 9.66
C TRP A 30 -10.00 -8.79 9.12
N VAL A 31 -11.06 -8.46 9.86
CA VAL A 31 -12.44 -8.57 9.37
C VAL A 31 -12.64 -7.71 8.12
N GLY A 32 -12.04 -6.51 8.08
CA GLY A 32 -12.03 -5.66 6.89
C GLY A 32 -11.35 -6.33 5.69
N ILE A 33 -10.18 -6.96 5.88
CA ILE A 33 -9.48 -7.70 4.83
C ILE A 33 -10.32 -8.88 4.33
N LEU A 34 -10.85 -9.70 5.25
CA LEU A 34 -11.67 -10.86 4.89
C LEU A 34 -12.96 -10.45 4.18
N GLY A 35 -13.61 -9.39 4.64
CA GLY A 35 -14.78 -8.81 3.99
C GLY A 35 -14.45 -8.30 2.58
N PHE A 36 -13.29 -7.65 2.41
CA PHE A 36 -12.81 -7.24 1.10
C PHE A 36 -12.60 -8.44 0.17
N LEU A 37 -11.90 -9.49 0.62
CA LEU A 37 -11.66 -10.70 -0.17
C LEU A 37 -12.96 -11.42 -0.53
N ALA A 38 -13.91 -11.51 0.41
CA ALA A 38 -15.22 -12.12 0.18
C ALA A 38 -16.01 -11.36 -0.89
N VAL A 39 -16.02 -10.03 -0.84
CA VAL A 39 -16.66 -9.19 -1.86
C VAL A 39 -15.95 -9.33 -3.20
N TRP A 40 -14.62 -9.30 -3.21
CA TRP A 40 -13.83 -9.39 -4.44
C TRP A 40 -14.03 -10.71 -5.17
N LEU A 41 -14.05 -11.83 -4.44
CA LEU A 41 -14.27 -13.17 -5.00
C LEU A 41 -15.74 -13.46 -5.33
N GLY A 42 -16.68 -12.87 -4.57
CA GLY A 42 -18.12 -13.11 -4.74
C GLY A 42 -18.82 -12.17 -5.73
N SER A 43 -18.19 -11.07 -6.11
CA SER A 43 -18.75 -10.09 -7.05
C SER A 43 -18.57 -10.56 -8.50
N SER A 44 -19.65 -10.96 -9.17
CA SER A 44 -19.68 -11.24 -10.62
C SER A 44 -19.84 -9.99 -11.49
N GLN A 45 -19.84 -8.80 -10.90
CA GLN A 45 -20.15 -7.56 -11.62
C GLN A 45 -18.97 -7.10 -12.47
N THR A 46 -19.18 -7.02 -13.79
CA THR A 46 -18.32 -6.27 -14.72
C THR A 46 -18.59 -4.78 -14.56
N LEU A 47 -18.21 -4.23 -13.41
CA LEU A 47 -18.53 -2.86 -12.96
C LEU A 47 -17.46 -1.82 -13.34
N PHE A 48 -16.61 -2.14 -14.32
CA PHE A 48 -15.54 -1.26 -14.78
C PHE A 48 -15.75 -0.95 -16.26
N ASP A 49 -16.27 0.24 -16.53
CA ASP A 49 -16.32 0.77 -17.89
C ASP A 49 -14.90 1.17 -18.36
N GLU A 50 -14.76 1.57 -19.62
CA GLU A 50 -13.47 2.01 -20.15
C GLU A 50 -12.89 3.21 -19.39
N ARG A 51 -13.75 4.07 -18.84
CA ARG A 51 -13.37 5.26 -18.10
C ARG A 51 -12.78 4.91 -16.74
N ASP A 52 -13.38 3.99 -16.01
CA ASP A 52 -12.87 3.54 -14.72
C ASP A 52 -11.52 2.83 -14.89
N ARG A 53 -11.37 1.99 -15.92
CA ARG A 53 -10.07 1.38 -16.25
C ARG A 53 -9.01 2.42 -16.59
N ALA A 54 -9.38 3.48 -17.32
CA ALA A 54 -8.47 4.58 -17.63
C ALA A 54 -8.10 5.37 -16.36
N LEU A 55 -9.04 5.59 -15.45
CA LEU A 55 -8.81 6.23 -14.16
C LEU A 55 -7.88 5.39 -13.27
N GLU A 56 -8.13 4.09 -13.15
CA GLU A 56 -7.27 3.18 -12.39
C GLU A 56 -5.85 3.17 -12.93
N ARG A 57 -5.65 3.05 -14.25
CA ARG A 57 -4.31 3.11 -14.86
C ARG A 57 -3.59 4.43 -14.53
N ARG A 58 -4.28 5.56 -14.66
CA ARG A 58 -3.72 6.88 -14.33
C ARG A 58 -3.41 7.00 -12.84
N ALA A 59 -4.29 6.52 -11.96
CA ALA A 59 -4.09 6.53 -10.52
C ALA A 59 -2.92 5.65 -10.09
N SER A 60 -2.79 4.43 -10.62
CA SER A 60 -1.64 3.55 -10.38
C SER A 60 -0.35 4.20 -10.85
N GLN A 61 -0.33 4.74 -12.07
CA GLN A 61 0.87 5.41 -12.60
C GLN A 61 1.25 6.65 -11.78
N LEU A 62 0.28 7.50 -11.41
CA LEU A 62 0.52 8.67 -10.57
C LEU A 62 1.04 8.26 -9.19
N THR A 63 0.46 7.24 -8.57
CA THR A 63 0.87 6.72 -7.26
C THR A 63 2.32 6.24 -7.31
N LEU A 64 2.68 5.42 -8.30
CA LEU A 64 4.06 4.95 -8.48
C LEU A 64 5.02 6.08 -8.83
N THR A 65 4.56 7.10 -9.54
CA THR A 65 5.38 8.29 -9.85
C THR A 65 5.67 9.10 -8.59
N ILE A 66 4.71 9.23 -7.68
CA ILE A 66 4.87 9.95 -6.40
C ILE A 66 5.69 9.15 -5.40
N LEU A 67 5.47 7.84 -5.30
CA LEU A 67 6.19 7.00 -4.35
C LEU A 67 7.68 6.85 -4.70
N ALA A 68 8.07 7.05 -5.96
CA ALA A 68 9.44 6.84 -6.41
C ALA A 68 10.41 7.85 -5.79
N PRO A 69 10.18 9.18 -5.86
CA PRO A 69 11.03 10.15 -5.17
C PRO A 69 10.97 9.99 -3.65
N ILE A 70 9.81 9.63 -3.07
CA ILE A 70 9.70 9.37 -1.63
C ILE A 70 10.62 8.24 -1.20
N LEU A 71 10.62 7.13 -1.95
CA LEU A 71 11.50 5.99 -1.72
C LEU A 71 12.97 6.39 -1.87
N VAL A 72 13.32 7.13 -2.94
CA VAL A 72 14.70 7.57 -3.19
C VAL A 72 15.22 8.47 -2.07
N VAL A 73 14.43 9.47 -1.66
CA VAL A 73 14.80 10.39 -0.58
C VAL A 73 14.91 9.63 0.74
N SER A 74 13.89 8.85 1.10
CA SER A 74 13.88 8.09 2.36
C SER A 74 15.06 7.12 2.44
N ALA A 75 15.33 6.37 1.37
CA ALA A 75 16.46 5.45 1.33
C ALA A 75 17.82 6.18 1.37
N SER A 76 17.91 7.38 0.81
CA SER A 76 19.13 8.20 0.88
C SER A 76 19.36 8.71 2.30
N VAL A 77 18.32 9.21 2.97
CA VAL A 77 18.37 9.61 4.37
C VAL A 77 18.80 8.44 5.25
N THR A 78 18.16 7.27 5.10
CA THR A 78 18.51 6.06 5.87
C THR A 78 19.97 5.65 5.71
N ARG A 79 20.57 5.82 4.52
CA ARG A 79 21.98 5.46 4.28
C ARG A 79 22.99 6.52 4.73
N LEU A 80 22.61 7.80 4.70
CA LEU A 80 23.53 8.91 4.96
C LEU A 80 23.47 9.40 6.39
N LEU A 81 22.30 9.38 7.03
CA LEU A 81 22.09 9.93 8.37
C LEU A 81 23.04 9.32 9.42
N PRO A 82 23.29 7.99 9.46
CA PRO A 82 24.27 7.41 10.39
C PRO A 82 25.73 7.79 10.10
N LYS A 83 26.03 8.36 8.93
CA LYS A 83 27.40 8.78 8.54
C LYS A 83 27.68 10.23 8.89
N VAL A 84 26.63 11.03 9.12
CA VAL A 84 26.73 12.47 9.38
C VAL A 84 26.15 12.87 10.74
N SER A 85 25.71 11.90 11.53
CA SER A 85 25.15 12.09 12.86
C SER A 85 25.27 10.81 13.70
N ASP A 86 25.09 10.94 15.01
CA ASP A 86 25.03 9.80 15.95
C ASP A 86 23.68 9.07 15.91
N TYR A 87 22.78 9.43 14.99
CA TYR A 87 21.47 8.81 14.88
C TYR A 87 21.57 7.42 14.26
N ALA A 88 21.19 6.40 15.02
CA ALA A 88 21.00 5.05 14.54
C ALA A 88 19.60 4.89 13.94
N VAL A 89 19.54 4.57 12.64
CA VAL A 89 18.26 4.33 11.96
C VAL A 89 17.70 2.96 12.39
N PRO A 90 16.46 2.88 12.89
CA PRO A 90 15.81 1.62 13.24
C PRO A 90 15.75 0.63 12.06
N ALA A 91 15.97 -0.66 12.32
CA ALA A 91 15.99 -1.70 11.29
C ALA A 91 14.63 -1.85 10.58
N GLU A 92 13.54 -1.54 11.29
CA GLU A 92 12.17 -1.57 10.79
C GLU A 92 11.97 -0.61 9.61
N ILE A 93 12.66 0.53 9.59
CA ILE A 93 12.60 1.49 8.48
C ILE A 93 13.20 0.87 7.22
N VAL A 94 14.30 0.12 7.35
CA VAL A 94 14.91 -0.58 6.22
C VAL A 94 13.94 -1.63 5.66
N HIS A 95 13.28 -2.40 6.52
CA HIS A 95 12.27 -3.38 6.10
C HIS A 95 11.08 -2.70 5.39
N ALA A 96 10.60 -1.58 5.90
CA ALA A 96 9.52 -0.81 5.27
C ALA A 96 9.91 -0.29 3.87
N LEU A 97 11.15 0.19 3.70
CA LEU A 97 11.67 0.63 2.40
C LEU A 97 11.75 -0.54 1.40
N TYR A 98 12.17 -1.73 1.83
CA TYR A 98 12.12 -2.92 0.98
C TYR A 98 10.69 -3.34 0.63
N GLY A 99 9.72 -3.11 1.51
CA GLY A 99 8.31 -3.26 1.19
C GLY A 99 7.87 -2.36 0.02
N LEU A 100 8.27 -1.09 0.03
CA LEU A 100 8.02 -0.18 -1.10
C LEU A 100 8.75 -0.63 -2.38
N VAL A 101 9.99 -1.10 -2.28
CA VAL A 101 10.71 -1.69 -3.43
C VAL A 101 9.93 -2.89 -4.00
N ALA A 102 9.39 -3.76 -3.14
CA ALA A 102 8.60 -4.90 -3.57
C ALA A 102 7.37 -4.50 -4.38
N VAL A 103 6.70 -3.38 -4.04
CA VAL A 103 5.58 -2.84 -4.84
C VAL A 103 6.03 -2.53 -6.28
N TYR A 104 7.19 -1.89 -6.47
CA TYR A 104 7.73 -1.62 -7.81
C TYR A 104 8.09 -2.89 -8.57
N VAL A 105 8.70 -3.87 -7.88
CA VAL A 105 9.07 -5.15 -8.49
C VAL A 105 7.80 -5.89 -8.94
N VAL A 106 6.79 -5.99 -8.09
CA VAL A 106 5.51 -6.63 -8.40
C VAL A 106 4.84 -5.93 -9.58
N PHE A 107 4.81 -4.58 -9.58
CA PHE A 107 4.26 -3.83 -10.70
C PHE A 107 5.02 -4.09 -12.01
N GLY A 108 6.36 -4.10 -11.97
CA GLY A 108 7.21 -4.37 -13.12
C GLY A 108 6.99 -5.78 -13.69
N VAL A 109 6.92 -6.79 -12.83
CA VAL A 109 6.61 -8.17 -13.22
C VAL A 109 5.22 -8.26 -13.83
N ALA A 110 4.20 -7.69 -13.17
CA ALA A 110 2.83 -7.69 -13.68
C ALA A 110 2.74 -7.00 -15.05
N TYR A 111 3.42 -5.87 -15.24
CA TYR A 111 3.48 -5.15 -16.51
C TYR A 111 4.09 -6.00 -17.62
N VAL A 112 5.22 -6.68 -17.35
CA VAL A 112 5.87 -7.57 -18.33
C VAL A 112 4.96 -8.74 -18.71
N VAL A 113 4.32 -9.39 -17.72
CA VAL A 113 3.40 -10.50 -17.96
C VAL A 113 2.20 -10.06 -18.79
N VAL A 114 1.56 -8.95 -18.44
CA VAL A 114 0.41 -8.43 -19.20
C VAL A 114 0.83 -8.08 -20.63
N ARG A 115 1.99 -7.44 -20.79
CA ARG A 115 2.53 -7.09 -22.11
C ARG A 115 2.88 -8.31 -22.96
N SER A 116 3.29 -9.43 -22.37
CA SER A 116 3.63 -10.63 -23.13
C SER A 116 2.40 -11.41 -23.63
N HIS A 117 1.22 -11.13 -23.06
CA HIS A 117 -0.05 -11.79 -23.42
C HIS A 117 -0.99 -10.91 -24.25
N SER A 118 -0.60 -9.68 -24.56
CA SER A 118 -1.32 -8.71 -25.40
C SER A 118 -0.70 -8.62 -26.79
#